data_AF-A0A6L7TV76-F1
#
_entry.id   AF-A0A6L7TV76-F1
#
_cell.length_a   1.000
_cell.length_b   1.000
_cell.length_c   1.000
_cell.angle_alpha   90.00
_cell.angle_beta   90.00
_cell.angle_gamma   90.00
#
_symmetry.space_group_name_H-M   'P 1'
#
loop_
_entity.id
_entity.type
_entity.pdbx_description
1 polymer ?
#
loop_
_entity_poly.entity_id
_entity_poly.type
_entity_poly.pdbx_seq_one_letter_code
_entity_poly.pdbx_strand_id
1 'polypeptide(L)'
;MGKLPSRRKILISFLLILCLGAGGCRLFRFLEVKGQLGNFTENFSVSDHDGLRLIFKKPVLLAGDMAWLMVYSPPVKTRVSQDTELWTYHLVKKYPGRKSEGGNFDLAMGMKLCGRKLCEIVFPERFTKYISKEVLGKVMGSVGGAEVKKLAKTSTAAVTSLESKEIPNLSEVIEILGRPYAKLNEEGGSVFVYKYRLREKTPEGKYVVFSLLLSFNEKTAKLKRLVLPLRSVKLAMNFESDGAGR
;
A
#
# COMPACT_ATOMS: atom_id res chain seq x y z
N MET A 1 -52.09 -22.51 2.91
CA MET A 1 -51.30 -23.54 3.63
C MET A 1 -49.94 -23.68 2.98
N GLY A 2 -48.87 -23.12 3.55
CA GLY A 2 -47.51 -23.24 3.03
C GLY A 2 -46.82 -24.50 3.55
N LYS A 3 -46.36 -25.39 2.67
CA LYS A 3 -45.55 -26.57 3.04
C LYS A 3 -44.25 -26.10 3.70
N LEU A 4 -44.07 -26.44 4.98
CA LEU A 4 -42.82 -26.21 5.71
C LEU A 4 -41.66 -26.92 4.98
N PRO A 5 -40.53 -26.23 4.73
CA PRO A 5 -39.40 -26.82 4.04
C PRO A 5 -38.78 -27.96 4.86
N SER A 6 -38.50 -29.08 4.20
CA SER A 6 -37.81 -30.24 4.78
C SER A 6 -36.52 -29.82 5.50
N ARG A 7 -36.26 -30.37 6.69
CA ARG A 7 -35.03 -30.15 7.48
C ARG A 7 -33.75 -30.28 6.65
N ARG A 8 -33.77 -31.16 5.63
CA ARG A 8 -32.64 -31.38 4.70
C ARG A 8 -32.39 -30.17 3.79
N LYS A 9 -33.45 -29.48 3.35
CA LYS A 9 -33.35 -28.26 2.54
C LYS A 9 -32.85 -27.07 3.36
N ILE A 10 -33.25 -26.97 4.63
CA ILE A 10 -32.75 -25.94 5.56
C ILE A 10 -31.26 -26.14 5.83
N LEU A 11 -30.83 -27.39 6.09
CA LEU A 11 -29.43 -27.72 6.31
C LEU A 11 -28.55 -27.40 5.10
N ILE A 12 -28.99 -27.75 3.89
CA ILE A 12 -28.28 -27.45 2.63
C ILE A 12 -28.19 -25.94 2.40
N SER A 13 -29.26 -25.18 2.64
CA SER A 13 -29.24 -23.72 2.51
C SER A 13 -28.30 -23.07 3.52
N PHE A 14 -28.28 -23.57 4.77
CA PHE A 14 -27.36 -23.09 5.80
C PHE A 14 -25.90 -23.44 5.46
N LEU A 15 -25.63 -24.64 4.94
CA LEU A 15 -24.30 -25.05 4.48
C LEU A 15 -23.83 -24.20 3.28
N LEU A 16 -24.73 -23.87 2.34
CA LEU A 16 -24.44 -22.97 1.22
C LEU A 16 -24.13 -21.55 1.68
N ILE A 17 -24.90 -21.00 2.63
CA ILE A 17 -24.62 -19.70 3.24
C ILE A 17 -23.29 -19.71 4.00
N LEU A 18 -23.00 -20.80 4.72
CA LEU A 18 -21.75 -20.98 5.46
C LEU A 18 -20.54 -21.13 4.51
N CYS A 19 -20.68 -21.86 3.40
CA CYS A 19 -19.66 -21.99 2.36
C CYS A 19 -19.43 -20.67 1.61
N LEU A 20 -20.49 -19.87 1.38
CA LEU A 20 -20.37 -18.52 0.81
C LEU A 20 -19.71 -17.55 1.80
N GLY A 21 -19.87 -17.75 3.11
CA GLY A 21 -19.19 -17.01 4.17
C GLY A 21 -17.72 -17.41 4.37
N ALA A 22 -17.36 -18.67 4.11
CA ALA A 22 -16.01 -19.21 4.31
C ALA A 22 -14.97 -18.66 3.31
N GLY A 23 -15.39 -18.15 2.16
CA GLY A 23 -14.56 -17.40 1.22
C GLY A 23 -14.28 -15.96 1.67
N GLY A 24 -13.97 -15.78 2.97
CA GLY A 24 -14.03 -14.52 3.73
C GLY A 24 -13.80 -13.27 2.90
N CYS A 25 -14.75 -12.33 2.98
CA CYS A 25 -14.71 -11.10 2.19
C CYS A 25 -13.38 -10.36 2.41
N ARG A 26 -12.68 -10.06 1.30
CA ARG A 26 -11.35 -9.42 1.30
C ARG A 26 -11.30 -8.16 2.17
N LEU A 27 -12.39 -7.39 2.19
CA LEU A 27 -12.51 -6.19 2.99
C LEU A 27 -12.36 -6.44 4.49
N PHE A 28 -12.85 -7.58 5.02
CA PHE A 28 -12.65 -7.92 6.43
C PHE A 28 -11.17 -8.16 6.74
N ARG A 29 -10.41 -8.83 5.85
CA ARG A 29 -8.98 -9.02 6.05
C ARG A 29 -8.20 -7.70 6.01
N PHE A 30 -8.56 -6.76 5.13
CA PHE A 30 -7.97 -5.42 5.16
C PHE A 30 -8.31 -4.64 6.43
N LEU A 31 -9.54 -4.78 6.94
CA LEU A 31 -9.93 -4.19 8.23
C LEU A 31 -9.19 -4.84 9.41
N GLU A 32 -8.97 -6.16 9.35
CA GLU A 32 -8.17 -6.88 10.34
C GLU A 32 -6.72 -6.40 10.32
N VAL A 33 -6.10 -6.24 9.13
CA VAL A 33 -4.77 -5.65 9.00
C VAL A 33 -4.73 -4.22 9.55
N LYS A 34 -5.75 -3.41 9.30
CA LYS A 34 -5.84 -2.08 9.93
C LYS A 34 -5.83 -2.20 11.47
N GLY A 35 -6.57 -3.14 12.05
CA GLY A 35 -6.53 -3.43 13.47
C GLY A 35 -5.14 -3.85 13.95
N GLN A 36 -4.48 -4.76 13.22
CA GLN A 36 -3.11 -5.20 13.49
C GLN A 36 -2.11 -4.03 13.45
N LEU A 37 -2.28 -3.08 12.52
CA LEU A 37 -1.43 -1.89 12.42
C LEU A 37 -1.62 -0.97 13.63
N GLY A 38 -2.81 -0.94 14.25
CA GLY A 38 -3.05 -0.21 15.50
C GLY A 38 -2.24 -0.79 16.67
N ASN A 39 -1.99 -2.11 16.65
CA ASN A 39 -1.14 -2.82 17.61
C ASN A 39 0.16 -3.27 16.91
N PHE A 40 0.89 -2.30 16.34
CA PHE A 40 1.99 -2.56 15.41
C PHE A 40 3.05 -3.52 15.97
N THR A 41 3.60 -3.22 17.15
CA THR A 41 4.71 -3.99 17.75
C THR A 41 4.33 -5.46 18.02
N GLU A 42 3.06 -5.75 18.29
CA GLU A 42 2.57 -7.12 18.53
C GLU A 42 2.39 -7.93 17.24
N ASN A 43 2.03 -7.26 16.14
CA ASN A 43 1.61 -7.92 14.91
C ASN A 43 2.63 -7.81 13.78
N PHE A 44 3.58 -6.89 13.89
CA PHE A 44 4.60 -6.61 12.89
C PHE A 44 5.99 -6.52 13.48
N SER A 45 6.98 -6.71 12.62
CA SER A 45 8.35 -6.27 12.86
C SER A 45 8.90 -5.61 11.60
N VAL A 46 9.89 -4.73 11.76
CA VAL A 46 10.61 -4.13 10.65
C VAL A 46 12.05 -4.64 10.70
N SER A 47 12.54 -5.12 9.57
CA SER A 47 13.94 -5.50 9.39
C SER A 47 14.59 -4.55 8.39
N ASP A 48 15.86 -4.23 8.63
CA ASP A 48 16.76 -3.48 7.76
C ASP A 48 17.86 -4.37 7.16
N HIS A 49 17.87 -5.68 7.46
CA HIS A 49 18.79 -6.64 6.86
C HIS A 49 18.40 -6.90 5.40
N ASP A 50 19.31 -6.58 4.47
CA ASP A 50 19.10 -6.64 3.02
C ASP A 50 17.88 -5.84 2.54
N GLY A 51 17.83 -4.57 2.96
CA GLY A 51 16.77 -3.64 2.62
C GLY A 51 15.67 -3.57 3.68
N LEU A 52 14.80 -2.59 3.51
CA LEU A 52 13.70 -2.33 4.43
C LEU A 52 12.57 -3.34 4.20
N ARG A 53 12.16 -4.06 5.24
CA ARG A 53 11.17 -5.14 5.18
C ARG A 53 10.15 -5.00 6.29
N LEU A 54 8.87 -5.14 5.96
CA LEU A 54 7.78 -5.27 6.92
C LEU A 54 7.36 -6.73 7.02
N ILE A 55 7.50 -7.31 8.20
CA ILE A 55 7.23 -8.73 8.47
C ILE A 55 5.92 -8.83 9.27
N PHE A 56 5.01 -9.68 8.82
CA PHE A 56 3.75 -9.99 9.49
C PHE A 56 3.95 -11.16 10.46
N LYS A 57 3.75 -10.93 11.75
CA LYS A 57 3.79 -11.98 12.79
C LYS A 57 2.54 -12.86 12.74
N LYS A 58 1.39 -12.28 12.36
CA LYS A 58 0.10 -12.95 12.24
C LYS A 58 -0.51 -12.67 10.86
N PRO A 59 0.00 -13.30 9.79
CA PRO A 59 -0.42 -12.98 8.43
C PRO A 59 -1.87 -13.42 8.15
N VAL A 60 -2.66 -12.49 7.61
CA VAL A 60 -4.08 -12.69 7.29
C VAL A 60 -4.37 -12.49 5.80
N LEU A 61 -3.66 -11.57 5.13
CA LEU A 61 -3.86 -11.28 3.72
C LEU A 61 -3.46 -12.46 2.84
N LEU A 62 -4.29 -12.78 1.86
CA LEU A 62 -4.06 -13.84 0.89
C LEU A 62 -3.39 -13.29 -0.38
N ALA A 63 -2.73 -14.16 -1.13
CA ALA A 63 -2.19 -13.86 -2.46
C ALA A 63 -3.22 -13.16 -3.38
N GLY A 64 -4.48 -13.60 -3.35
CA GLY A 64 -5.57 -13.03 -4.13
C GLY A 64 -6.00 -11.62 -3.70
N ASP A 65 -5.76 -11.24 -2.44
CA ASP A 65 -6.00 -9.87 -1.96
C ASP A 65 -4.97 -8.91 -2.55
N MET A 66 -3.71 -9.35 -2.61
CA MET A 66 -2.61 -8.58 -3.20
C MET A 66 -2.73 -8.48 -4.71
N ALA A 67 -3.09 -9.58 -5.38
CA ALA A 67 -3.39 -9.55 -6.82
C ALA A 67 -4.52 -8.55 -7.12
N TRP A 68 -5.59 -8.53 -6.31
CA TRP A 68 -6.65 -7.54 -6.47
C TRP A 68 -6.20 -6.10 -6.28
N LEU A 69 -5.34 -5.83 -5.29
CA LEU A 69 -4.76 -4.51 -5.06
C LEU A 69 -3.93 -4.05 -6.27
N MET A 70 -3.20 -4.98 -6.88
CA MET A 70 -2.37 -4.77 -8.08
C MET A 70 -3.15 -4.89 -9.39
N VAL A 71 -4.49 -4.81 -9.32
CA VAL A 71 -5.40 -4.88 -10.47
C VAL A 71 -5.14 -6.11 -11.34
N TYR A 72 -4.84 -7.23 -10.67
CA TYR A 72 -4.55 -8.54 -11.25
C TYR A 72 -3.39 -8.57 -12.25
N SER A 73 -2.54 -7.54 -12.27
CA SER A 73 -1.28 -7.63 -12.99
C SER A 73 -0.43 -8.73 -12.35
N PRO A 74 0.18 -9.63 -13.14
CA PRO A 74 0.97 -10.70 -12.59
C PRO A 74 2.30 -10.14 -12.07
N PRO A 75 2.78 -10.63 -10.91
CA PRO A 75 4.15 -10.39 -10.48
C PRO A 75 5.11 -11.33 -11.20
N VAL A 76 6.40 -10.98 -11.17
CA VAL A 76 7.45 -11.97 -11.38
C VAL A 76 7.50 -12.85 -10.12
N LYS A 77 7.41 -14.17 -10.30
CA LYS A 77 7.38 -15.13 -9.19
C LYS A 77 8.69 -15.87 -9.09
N THR A 78 9.28 -15.89 -7.91
CA THR A 78 10.45 -16.69 -7.57
C THR A 78 10.08 -17.65 -6.46
N ARG A 79 10.24 -18.96 -6.67
CA ARG A 79 10.07 -19.94 -5.61
C ARG A 79 11.28 -19.91 -4.68
N VAL A 80 11.05 -19.65 -3.40
CA VAL A 80 12.10 -19.62 -2.37
C VAL A 80 12.22 -20.97 -1.68
N SER A 81 11.08 -21.63 -1.44
CA SER A 81 11.01 -23.00 -0.91
C SER A 81 9.69 -23.66 -1.35
N GLN A 82 9.40 -24.87 -0.87
CA GLN A 82 8.16 -25.59 -1.20
C GLN A 82 6.89 -24.77 -0.92
N ASP A 83 6.85 -24.05 0.20
CA ASP A 83 5.68 -23.28 0.65
C ASP A 83 5.89 -21.76 0.64
N THR A 84 7.01 -21.29 0.08
CA THR A 84 7.37 -19.88 0.06
C THR A 84 7.63 -19.37 -1.35
N GLU A 85 6.93 -18.31 -1.72
CA GLU A 85 7.12 -17.59 -2.99
C GLU A 85 7.45 -16.12 -2.73
N LEU A 86 8.36 -15.55 -3.50
CA LEU A 86 8.58 -14.12 -3.60
C LEU A 86 7.91 -13.62 -4.87
N TRP A 87 6.98 -12.69 -4.71
CA TRP A 87 6.29 -12.00 -5.80
C TRP A 87 6.89 -10.60 -5.92
N THR A 88 7.46 -10.28 -7.07
CA THR A 88 8.05 -8.97 -7.33
C THR A 88 7.25 -8.20 -8.37
N TYR A 89 6.82 -7.00 -7.99
CA TYR A 89 6.16 -6.05 -8.88
C TYR A 89 7.17 -4.99 -9.32
N HIS A 90 7.48 -4.97 -10.61
CA HIS A 90 8.33 -3.96 -11.22
C HIS A 90 7.48 -2.77 -11.69
N LEU A 91 7.71 -1.62 -11.08
CA LEU A 91 7.09 -0.34 -11.40
C LEU A 91 8.05 0.48 -12.24
N VAL A 92 7.75 0.62 -13.53
CA VAL A 92 8.52 1.41 -14.48
C VAL A 92 8.09 2.87 -14.40
N LYS A 93 9.03 3.78 -14.14
CA LYS A 93 8.72 5.20 -14.04
C LYS A 93 8.23 5.76 -15.37
N LYS A 94 7.19 6.59 -15.33
CA LYS A 94 6.70 7.36 -16.48
C LYS A 94 7.27 8.78 -16.43
N TYR A 95 7.61 9.30 -17.61
CA TYR A 95 8.10 10.65 -17.82
C TYR A 95 7.10 11.44 -18.69
N PRO A 96 6.99 12.77 -18.53
CA PRO A 96 6.05 13.60 -19.31
C PRO A 96 6.38 13.68 -20.81
N GLY A 97 7.52 13.11 -21.22
CA GLY A 97 7.95 12.94 -22.60
C GLY A 97 9.06 11.90 -22.66
N ARG A 98 10.15 12.21 -23.37
CA ARG A 98 11.38 11.40 -23.26
C ARG A 98 12.01 11.57 -21.88
N LYS A 99 12.68 10.52 -21.41
CA LYS A 99 13.45 10.56 -20.17
C LYS A 99 14.52 11.64 -20.28
N SER A 100 14.40 12.68 -19.45
CA SER A 100 15.27 13.86 -19.44
C SER A 100 16.19 13.92 -18.22
N GLU A 101 16.12 12.93 -17.32
CA GLU A 101 16.98 12.82 -16.15
C GLU A 101 17.84 11.55 -16.21
N GLY A 102 19.07 11.67 -15.69
CA GLY A 102 19.99 10.54 -15.53
C GLY A 102 19.55 9.60 -14.40
N GLY A 103 20.05 8.36 -14.42
CA GLY A 103 19.76 7.35 -13.39
C GLY A 103 18.54 6.47 -13.67
N ASN A 104 18.36 5.40 -12.90
CA ASN A 104 17.20 4.53 -12.99
C ASN A 104 16.28 4.76 -11.78
N PHE A 105 15.03 5.13 -12.03
CA PHE A 105 14.03 5.38 -10.99
C PHE A 105 12.89 4.37 -11.00
N ASP A 106 13.05 3.25 -11.71
CA ASP A 106 12.14 2.12 -11.58
C ASP A 106 12.20 1.56 -10.15
N LEU A 107 11.04 1.13 -9.65
CA LEU A 107 10.90 0.55 -8.32
C LEU A 107 10.58 -0.94 -8.43
N ALA A 108 11.11 -1.73 -7.51
CA ALA A 108 10.76 -3.14 -7.35
C ALA A 108 10.22 -3.33 -5.94
N MET A 109 8.95 -3.75 -5.83
CA MET A 109 8.32 -4.06 -4.55
C MET A 109 8.17 -5.57 -4.43
N GLY A 110 8.70 -6.14 -3.35
CA GLY A 110 8.60 -7.57 -3.08
C GLY A 110 7.45 -7.88 -2.13
N MET A 111 6.83 -9.03 -2.32
CA MET A 111 5.79 -9.59 -1.45
C MET A 111 6.12 -11.06 -1.24
N LYS A 112 6.48 -11.45 -0.02
CA LYS A 112 6.73 -12.84 0.33
C LYS A 112 5.43 -13.49 0.77
N LEU A 113 5.10 -14.60 0.13
CA LEU A 113 3.97 -15.44 0.48
C LEU A 113 4.47 -16.69 1.20
N CYS A 114 3.92 -16.96 2.37
CA CYS A 114 4.16 -18.16 3.18
C CYS A 114 2.83 -18.92 3.27
N GLY A 115 2.72 -20.13 2.70
CA GLY A 115 1.47 -20.89 2.72
C GLY A 115 0.27 -20.14 2.11
N ARG A 116 0.51 -19.38 1.03
CA ARG A 116 -0.45 -18.49 0.31
C ARG A 116 -0.84 -17.19 1.03
N LYS A 117 -0.29 -16.91 2.20
CA LYS A 117 -0.53 -15.67 2.95
C LYS A 117 0.65 -14.71 2.82
N LEU A 118 0.37 -13.41 2.77
CA LEU A 118 1.40 -12.38 2.78
C LEU A 118 2.07 -12.33 4.16
N CYS A 119 3.33 -12.75 4.21
CA CYS A 119 4.14 -12.76 5.42
C CYS A 119 5.18 -11.63 5.46
N GLU A 120 5.55 -11.06 4.30
CA GLU A 120 6.56 -10.00 4.23
C GLU A 120 6.29 -9.05 3.06
N ILE A 121 6.53 -7.75 3.26
CA ILE A 121 6.65 -6.74 2.20
C ILE A 121 8.10 -6.26 2.18
N VAL A 122 8.73 -6.31 1.00
CA VAL A 122 10.09 -5.84 0.76
C VAL A 122 10.02 -4.51 0.01
N PHE A 123 10.53 -3.46 0.62
CA PHE A 123 10.55 -2.12 0.02
C PHE A 123 11.76 -1.96 -0.91
N PRO A 124 11.68 -1.09 -1.93
CA PRO A 124 12.82 -0.74 -2.75
C PRO A 124 14.01 -0.28 -1.90
N GLU A 125 15.20 -0.83 -2.15
CA GLU A 125 16.40 -0.57 -1.36
C GLU A 125 16.70 0.91 -1.20
N ARG A 126 16.54 1.71 -2.26
CA ARG A 126 16.75 3.17 -2.22
C ARG A 126 15.96 3.91 -1.13
N PHE A 127 14.87 3.33 -0.60
CA PHE A 127 14.11 3.93 0.49
C PHE A 127 14.87 3.91 1.82
N THR A 128 15.81 2.97 2.01
CA THR A 128 16.63 2.89 3.24
C THR A 128 17.49 4.14 3.45
N LYS A 129 17.76 4.91 2.39
CA LYS A 129 18.58 6.13 2.47
C LYS A 129 17.97 7.21 3.37
N TYR A 130 16.64 7.34 3.38
CA TYR A 130 15.93 8.36 4.17
C TYR A 130 14.84 7.80 5.08
N ILE A 131 14.54 6.50 4.99
CA ILE A 131 13.52 5.84 5.80
C ILE A 131 14.20 4.75 6.62
N SER A 132 14.38 5.01 7.92
CA SER A 132 14.85 4.01 8.87
C SER A 132 13.75 3.00 9.21
N LYS A 133 14.11 1.90 9.88
CA LYS A 133 13.13 0.92 10.37
C LYS A 133 12.16 1.52 11.39
N GLU A 134 12.64 2.43 12.24
CA GLU A 134 11.83 3.13 13.24
C GLU A 134 10.83 4.06 12.54
N VAL A 135 11.27 4.81 11.53
CA VAL A 135 10.40 5.68 10.72
C VAL A 135 9.33 4.86 10.02
N LEU A 136 9.69 3.74 9.39
CA LEU A 136 8.70 2.86 8.76
C LEU A 136 7.70 2.32 9.78
N GLY A 137 8.17 1.87 10.95
CA GLY A 137 7.32 1.37 12.02
C GLY A 137 6.31 2.43 12.50
N LYS A 138 6.78 3.66 12.71
CA LYS A 138 5.93 4.81 13.08
C LYS A 138 4.87 5.10 12.01
N VAL A 139 5.26 5.18 10.73
CA VAL A 139 4.33 5.44 9.60
C VAL A 139 3.29 4.33 9.47
N MET A 140 3.72 3.06 9.51
CA MET A 140 2.80 1.92 9.39
C MET A 140 1.86 1.85 10.60
N GLY A 141 2.35 2.11 11.82
CA GLY A 141 1.52 2.18 13.02
C GLY A 141 0.43 3.25 12.94
N SER A 142 0.75 4.43 12.37
CA SER A 142 -0.23 5.51 12.15
C SER A 142 -1.40 5.09 11.24
N VAL A 143 -1.21 4.12 10.34
CA VAL A 143 -2.30 3.59 9.51
C VAL A 143 -3.35 2.85 10.34
N GLY A 144 -2.97 2.29 11.49
CA GLY A 144 -3.93 1.65 12.40
C GLY A 144 -5.03 2.59 12.89
N GLY A 145 -4.64 3.84 13.18
CA GLY A 145 -5.53 4.93 13.56
C GLY A 145 -6.24 5.61 12.38
N ALA A 146 -6.01 5.18 11.14
CA ALA A 146 -6.54 5.87 9.96
C ALA A 146 -8.08 5.92 9.96
N GLU A 147 -8.61 7.10 9.63
CA GLU A 147 -10.03 7.27 9.38
C GLU A 147 -10.39 6.58 8.06
N VAL A 148 -11.42 5.72 8.08
CA VAL A 148 -11.90 5.03 6.88
C VAL A 148 -13.27 5.57 6.51
N LYS A 149 -13.32 6.44 5.50
CA LYS A 149 -14.57 6.91 4.91
C LYS A 149 -15.08 5.85 3.93
N LYS A 150 -15.91 4.93 4.43
CA LYS A 150 -16.42 3.75 3.68
C LYS A 150 -17.12 4.14 2.37
N LEU A 151 -17.95 5.18 2.39
CA LEU A 151 -18.67 5.67 1.20
C LEU A 151 -17.71 6.24 0.13
N ALA A 152 -16.68 6.96 0.57
CA ALA A 152 -15.68 7.58 -0.30
C ALA A 152 -14.51 6.63 -0.65
N LYS A 153 -14.52 5.38 -0.16
CA LYS A 153 -13.42 4.40 -0.27
C LYS A 153 -12.05 5.04 0.01
N THR A 154 -11.99 5.94 0.98
CA THR A 154 -10.78 6.68 1.31
C THR A 154 -10.34 6.30 2.72
N SER A 155 -9.06 6.00 2.87
CA SER A 155 -8.40 5.79 4.15
C SER A 155 -7.34 6.87 4.34
N THR A 156 -7.46 7.65 5.40
CA THR A 156 -6.55 8.76 5.71
C THR A 156 -5.90 8.50 7.07
N ALA A 157 -4.58 8.41 7.10
CA ALA A 157 -3.79 8.31 8.32
C ALA A 157 -3.17 9.68 8.66
N ALA A 158 -3.22 10.06 9.93
CA ALA A 158 -2.40 11.15 10.45
C ALA A 158 -1.12 10.55 11.05
N VAL A 159 0.03 11.02 10.58
CA VAL A 159 1.36 10.58 11.02
C VAL A 159 1.93 11.67 11.93
N THR A 160 1.61 11.59 13.22
CA THR A 160 1.98 12.59 14.23
C THR A 160 3.18 12.19 15.09
N SER A 161 3.64 10.94 14.97
CA SER A 161 4.72 10.36 15.79
C SER A 161 6.13 10.59 15.23
N LEU A 162 6.24 11.22 14.05
CA LEU A 162 7.52 11.52 13.42
C LEU A 162 8.07 12.87 13.88
N GLU A 163 9.38 12.91 14.13
CA GLU A 163 10.10 14.16 14.28
C GLU A 163 10.31 14.84 12.91
N SER A 164 10.44 16.17 12.89
CA SER A 164 10.62 16.92 11.64
C SER A 164 11.82 16.44 10.79
N LYS A 165 12.89 15.97 11.45
CA LYS A 165 14.08 15.42 10.78
C LYS A 165 13.83 14.08 10.10
N GLU A 166 12.83 13.32 10.55
CA GLU A 166 12.45 12.00 10.01
C GLU A 166 11.54 12.13 8.78
N ILE A 167 10.95 13.31 8.56
CA ILE A 167 10.09 13.57 7.40
C ILE A 167 10.99 13.99 6.21
N PRO A 168 10.92 13.31 5.05
CA PRO A 168 11.75 13.66 3.92
C PRO A 168 11.34 15.01 3.31
N ASN A 169 12.30 15.77 2.83
CA ASN A 169 12.08 17.00 2.07
C ASN A 169 12.02 16.74 0.55
N LEU A 170 11.65 17.76 -0.22
CA LEU A 170 11.52 17.64 -1.68
C LEU A 170 12.79 17.17 -2.38
N SER A 171 13.98 17.66 -1.99
CA SER A 171 15.24 17.21 -2.57
C SER A 171 15.52 15.73 -2.31
N GLU A 172 15.28 15.25 -1.08
CA GLU A 172 15.46 13.84 -0.70
C GLU A 172 14.48 12.94 -1.46
N VAL A 173 13.24 13.40 -1.65
CA VAL A 173 12.25 12.70 -2.48
C VAL A 173 12.67 12.65 -3.94
N ILE A 174 13.17 13.76 -4.50
CA ILE A 174 13.68 13.80 -5.88
C ILE A 174 14.88 12.88 -6.05
N GLU A 175 15.73 12.76 -5.05
CA GLU A 175 16.87 11.85 -5.11
C GLU A 175 16.43 10.38 -5.16
N ILE A 176 15.40 10.01 -4.40
CA ILE A 176 14.86 8.65 -4.40
C ILE A 176 14.05 8.36 -5.67
N LEU A 177 13.11 9.24 -6.02
CA LEU A 177 12.08 8.99 -7.02
C LEU A 177 12.37 9.65 -8.37
N GLY A 178 13.39 10.50 -8.47
CA GLY A 178 13.69 11.37 -9.61
C GLY A 178 12.77 12.59 -9.66
N ARG A 179 12.76 13.31 -10.78
CA ARG A 179 11.86 14.45 -11.01
C ARG A 179 10.39 14.00 -11.11
N PRO A 180 9.43 14.80 -10.66
CA PRO A 180 8.01 14.47 -10.81
C PRO A 180 7.61 14.40 -12.30
N TYR A 181 6.57 13.62 -12.60
CA TYR A 181 5.91 13.61 -13.91
C TYR A 181 5.27 14.98 -14.21
N ALA A 182 4.61 15.57 -13.22
CA ALA A 182 4.00 16.89 -13.32
C ALA A 182 4.02 17.58 -11.96
N LYS A 183 3.97 18.92 -11.99
CA LYS A 183 3.67 19.77 -10.84
C LYS A 183 2.33 20.44 -11.11
N LEU A 184 1.34 20.20 -10.26
CA LEU A 184 0.03 20.83 -10.32
C LEU A 184 -0.03 21.93 -9.27
N ASN A 185 -0.54 23.10 -9.63
CA ASN A 185 -0.83 24.17 -8.68
C ASN A 185 -2.27 23.99 -8.22
N GLU A 186 -2.48 23.77 -6.92
CA GLU A 186 -3.80 23.64 -6.30
C GLU A 186 -3.98 24.75 -5.25
N GLU A 187 -5.23 25.00 -4.84
CA GLU A 187 -5.51 25.88 -3.71
C GLU A 187 -4.84 25.31 -2.44
N GLY A 188 -3.85 26.04 -1.90
CA GLY A 188 -3.07 25.60 -0.74
C GLY A 188 -1.71 24.95 -1.05
N GLY A 189 -1.26 24.99 -2.31
CA GLY A 189 0.15 24.76 -2.66
C GLY A 189 0.36 23.93 -3.92
N SER A 190 1.57 23.37 -4.06
CA SER A 190 1.95 22.54 -5.20
C SER A 190 1.82 21.05 -4.91
N VAL A 191 1.21 20.30 -5.84
CA VAL A 191 1.15 18.84 -5.83
C VAL A 191 2.11 18.27 -6.87
N PHE A 192 3.03 17.44 -6.42
CA PHE A 192 4.02 16.75 -7.23
C PHE A 192 3.49 15.36 -7.59
N VAL A 193 3.27 15.13 -8.88
CA VAL A 193 2.69 13.89 -9.40
C VAL A 193 3.81 12.99 -9.89
N TYR A 194 3.91 11.79 -9.35
CA TYR A 194 4.77 10.72 -9.85
C TYR A 194 3.91 9.63 -10.46
N LYS A 195 4.27 9.16 -11.65
CA LYS A 195 3.53 8.09 -12.35
C LYS A 195 4.42 6.89 -12.57
N TYR A 196 3.88 5.72 -12.25
CA TYR A 196 4.55 4.44 -12.45
C TYR A 196 3.61 3.48 -13.16
N ARG A 197 4.17 2.66 -14.05
CA ARG A 197 3.44 1.62 -14.77
C ARG A 197 3.95 0.26 -14.33
N LEU A 198 3.08 -0.70 -14.08
CA LEU A 198 3.54 -2.09 -13.90
C LEU A 198 4.16 -2.60 -15.19
N ARG A 199 5.33 -3.23 -15.08
CA ARG A 199 6.05 -3.81 -16.21
C ARG A 199 5.17 -4.81 -16.95
N GLU A 200 4.57 -5.72 -16.19
CA GLU A 200 3.65 -6.73 -16.69
C GLU A 200 2.27 -6.17 -16.99
N LYS A 201 1.60 -6.74 -18.00
CA LYS A 201 0.22 -6.41 -18.39
C LYS A 201 -0.77 -7.24 -17.57
N THR A 202 -1.98 -6.72 -17.38
CA THR A 202 -3.10 -7.52 -16.87
C THR A 202 -3.44 -8.69 -17.81
N PRO A 203 -4.21 -9.70 -17.37
CA PRO A 203 -4.69 -10.77 -18.25
C PRO A 203 -5.42 -10.27 -19.50
N GLU A 204 -6.05 -9.10 -19.43
CA GLU A 204 -6.72 -8.44 -20.57
C GLU A 204 -5.76 -7.62 -21.45
N GLY A 205 -4.45 -7.74 -21.24
CA GLY A 205 -3.42 -7.07 -22.05
C GLY A 205 -3.23 -5.57 -21.78
N LYS A 206 -3.78 -5.05 -20.67
CA LYS A 206 -3.71 -3.62 -20.32
C LYS A 206 -2.57 -3.32 -19.36
N TYR A 207 -1.97 -2.14 -19.49
CA TYR A 207 -1.02 -1.65 -18.52
C TYR A 207 -1.72 -0.94 -17.37
N VAL A 208 -1.33 -1.26 -16.14
CA VAL A 208 -1.79 -0.55 -14.94
C VAL A 208 -0.83 0.58 -14.64
N VAL A 209 -1.38 1.77 -14.38
CA VAL A 209 -0.62 2.96 -14.00
C VAL A 209 -1.06 3.40 -12.60
N PHE A 210 -0.10 3.56 -11.71
CA PHE A 210 -0.27 4.17 -10.39
C PHE A 210 0.23 5.60 -10.42
N SER A 211 -0.45 6.46 -9.67
CA SER A 211 0.02 7.81 -9.40
C SER A 211 0.32 7.95 -7.91
N LEU A 212 1.41 8.61 -7.57
CA LEU A 212 1.76 9.02 -6.22
C LEU A 212 1.75 10.55 -6.21
N LEU A 213 0.89 11.13 -5.38
CA LEU A 213 0.72 12.58 -5.26
C LEU A 213 1.36 13.02 -3.95
N LEU A 214 2.33 13.93 -4.03
CA LEU A 214 3.07 14.43 -2.89
C LEU A 214 2.91 15.94 -2.78
N SER A 215 2.53 16.42 -1.60
CA SER A 215 2.49 17.86 -1.30
C SER A 215 3.54 18.16 -0.24
N PHE A 216 4.19 19.32 -0.36
CA PHE A 216 5.25 19.75 0.53
C PHE A 216 4.88 21.07 1.20
N ASN A 217 5.38 21.26 2.42
CA ASN A 217 5.28 22.53 3.12
C ASN A 217 6.15 23.58 2.40
N GLU A 218 5.58 24.74 2.06
CA GLU A 218 6.27 25.76 1.27
C GLU A 218 7.45 26.41 2.01
N LYS A 219 7.42 26.45 3.34
CA LYS A 219 8.48 27.06 4.17
C LYS A 219 9.62 26.09 4.46
N THR A 220 9.29 24.84 4.80
CA THR A 220 10.29 23.85 5.25
C THR A 220 10.71 22.87 4.14
N ALA A 221 10.01 22.87 3.01
CA ALA A 221 10.14 21.88 1.93
C ALA A 221 9.92 20.42 2.37
N LYS A 222 9.39 20.19 3.58
CA LYS A 222 9.11 18.86 4.15
C LYS A 222 7.83 18.27 3.57
N LEU A 223 7.79 16.95 3.41
CA LEU A 223 6.61 16.25 2.93
C LEU A 223 5.45 16.50 3.89
N LYS A 224 4.41 17.17 3.40
CA LYS A 224 3.19 17.47 4.16
C LYS A 224 2.17 16.36 3.99
N ARG A 225 2.01 15.87 2.76
CA ARG A 225 0.95 14.91 2.41
C ARG A 225 1.38 13.96 1.32
N LEU A 226 1.02 12.70 1.48
CA LEU A 226 1.15 11.64 0.48
C LEU A 226 -0.23 11.08 0.15
N VAL A 227 -0.53 10.91 -1.13
CA VAL A 227 -1.76 10.29 -1.60
C VAL A 227 -1.45 9.25 -2.68
N LEU A 228 -1.96 8.03 -2.47
CA LEU A 228 -1.91 6.92 -3.41
C LEU A 228 -3.34 6.58 -3.85
N PRO A 229 -3.84 7.16 -4.95
CA PRO A 229 -5.08 6.74 -5.57
C PRO A 229 -4.92 5.34 -6.20
N LEU A 230 -5.49 4.33 -5.55
CA LEU A 230 -5.63 2.99 -6.13
C LEU A 230 -7.04 2.84 -6.71
N ARG A 231 -7.23 1.89 -7.63
CA ARG A 231 -8.50 1.67 -8.35
C ARG A 231 -9.70 1.53 -7.42
N SER A 232 -9.51 0.90 -6.27
CA SER A 232 -10.60 0.56 -5.35
C SER A 232 -10.55 1.33 -4.03
N VAL A 233 -9.45 2.02 -3.74
CA VAL A 233 -9.23 2.73 -2.47
C VAL A 233 -8.27 3.88 -2.68
N LYS A 234 -8.54 5.02 -2.04
CA LYS A 234 -7.58 6.12 -1.95
C LYS A 234 -6.90 6.03 -0.58
N LEU A 235 -5.58 5.87 -0.58
CA LEU A 235 -4.78 5.93 0.65
C LEU A 235 -4.17 7.32 0.75
N ALA A 236 -4.27 7.95 1.92
CA ALA A 236 -3.67 9.24 2.20
C ALA A 236 -2.94 9.21 3.54
N MET A 237 -1.80 9.89 3.61
CA MET A 237 -1.03 10.10 4.84
C MET A 237 -0.75 11.59 4.97
N ASN A 238 -1.09 12.17 6.12
CA ASN A 238 -0.80 13.55 6.47
C ASN A 238 0.33 13.55 7.51
N PHE A 239 1.43 14.23 7.22
CA PHE A 239 2.62 14.33 8.07
C PHE A 239 2.64 15.61 8.90
N GLU A 240 1.77 16.56 8.57
CA GLU A 240 1.46 17.72 9.38
C GLU A 240 -0.02 17.63 9.75
N SER A 241 -0.38 17.99 10.99
CA SER A 241 -1.78 18.19 11.31
C SER A 241 -2.26 19.42 10.55
N ASP A 242 -3.25 19.26 9.68
CA ASP A 242 -3.98 20.42 9.19
C ASP A 242 -4.50 21.16 10.43
N GLY A 243 -4.01 22.38 10.65
CA GLY A 243 -4.58 23.30 11.63
C GLY A 243 -5.98 23.71 11.19
N ALA A 244 -6.92 22.79 11.27
CA ALA A 244 -8.35 22.98 11.08
C ALA A 244 -9.03 22.46 12.35
N GLY A 245 -8.93 23.28 13.40
CA GLY A 245 -9.35 22.95 14.76
C GLY A 245 -9.11 24.11 15.70
N ARG A 246 -9.61 25.29 15.34
CA ARG A 246 -10.10 26.31 16.28
C ARG A 246 -11.44 26.79 15.75
#